data_AF-A0A495JNK4-F1
#
_entry.id   AF-A0A495JNK4-F1
#
_cell.length_a   1.000
_cell.length_b   1.000
_cell.length_c   1.000
_cell.angle_alpha   90.00
_cell.angle_beta   90.00
_cell.angle_gamma   90.00
#
_symmetry.space_group_name_H-M   'P 1'
#
loop_
_entity.id
_entity.type
_entity.pdbx_description
1 polymer ?
#
loop_
_entity_poly.entity_id
_entity_poly.type
_entity_poly.pdbx_seq_one_letter_code
_entity_poly.pdbx_strand_id
1 'polypeptide(L)'
;MTESEVSDATAVGLVEAAMHILCGPPTPGRTQEFVDFLDNTHRLFHFLGAVNVGGEPIGDALRKHDPSSNLDVDRLTTPQLVQHGYTHLVSELILTRTTDYFLTYISRLLTAVLRRYPESIKALPDIKVSDLLRLPDKAAVIQYAVDDYVRKLSYQGIRELHRDVKGKFGFQLFASPNNLTWAAEAIAKRNLIVHNNGIIDYQFTRQLPRYNGQEGTHLNDLNPLVNMYFLIIAAFSIDSRAQDKWHLEAGNPAASRLGRIFPPIGHRPESEQLSPPRNSQ
;
A
#
# COMPACT_ATOMS: atom_id res chain seq x y z
N MET A 1 -30.07 8.39 13.51
CA MET A 1 -28.75 8.06 12.92
C MET A 1 -28.89 8.15 11.42
N THR A 2 -28.29 9.18 10.83
CA THR A 2 -28.28 9.37 9.37
C THR A 2 -27.19 8.51 8.72
N GLU A 3 -27.30 8.18 7.42
CA GLU A 3 -26.25 7.46 6.68
C GLU A 3 -24.87 8.14 6.78
N SER A 4 -24.83 9.46 7.01
CA SER A 4 -23.58 10.21 7.22
C SER A 4 -22.90 9.90 8.56
N GLU A 5 -23.65 9.69 9.64
CA GLU A 5 -23.09 9.38 10.97
C GLU A 5 -22.59 7.94 11.06
N VAL A 6 -23.23 7.02 10.31
CA VAL A 6 -22.75 5.63 10.18
C VAL A 6 -21.49 5.59 9.30
N SER A 7 -21.40 6.41 8.25
CA SER A 7 -20.21 6.54 7.40
C SER A 7 -18.98 7.01 8.19
N ASP A 8 -19.14 8.04 9.04
CA ASP A 8 -18.03 8.61 9.81
C ASP A 8 -17.51 7.70 10.93
N ALA A 9 -18.41 7.04 11.68
CA ALA A 9 -17.99 6.08 12.72
C ALA A 9 -17.24 4.88 12.12
N THR A 10 -17.64 4.45 10.92
CA THR A 10 -16.97 3.36 10.19
C THR A 10 -15.61 3.80 9.64
N ALA A 11 -15.49 5.07 9.22
CA ALA A 11 -14.22 5.65 8.76
C ALA A 11 -13.22 5.79 9.91
N VAL A 12 -13.63 6.26 11.09
CA VAL A 12 -12.76 6.35 12.28
C VAL A 12 -12.24 4.97 12.68
N GLY A 13 -13.12 3.96 12.77
CA GLY A 13 -12.72 2.60 13.09
C GLY A 13 -11.75 1.98 12.06
N LEU A 14 -11.90 2.32 10.77
CA LEU A 14 -10.98 1.90 9.71
C LEU A 14 -9.58 2.50 9.92
N VAL A 15 -9.51 3.80 10.22
CA VAL A 15 -8.24 4.51 10.45
C VAL A 15 -7.55 3.95 11.67
N GLU A 16 -8.24 3.80 12.80
CA GLU A 16 -7.66 3.25 14.03
C GLU A 16 -7.11 1.85 13.84
N ALA A 17 -7.88 0.95 13.18
CA ALA A 17 -7.43 -0.40 12.89
C ALA A 17 -6.19 -0.42 11.98
N ALA A 18 -6.20 0.39 10.91
CA ALA A 18 -5.07 0.47 10.00
C ALA A 18 -3.82 1.07 10.66
N MET A 19 -3.98 2.10 11.48
CA MET A 19 -2.89 2.72 12.25
C MET A 19 -2.32 1.77 13.28
N HIS A 20 -3.16 0.95 13.93
CA HIS A 20 -2.70 -0.08 14.84
C HIS A 20 -1.86 -1.14 14.11
N ILE A 21 -2.25 -1.55 12.91
CA ILE A 21 -1.48 -2.49 12.09
C ILE A 21 -0.16 -1.85 11.60
N LEU A 22 -0.22 -0.60 11.13
CA LEU A 22 0.90 0.09 10.49
C LEU A 22 1.96 0.54 11.50
N CYS A 23 1.55 1.12 12.62
CA CYS A 23 2.43 1.76 13.59
C CYS A 23 2.50 1.00 14.94
N GLY A 24 1.52 0.15 15.24
CA GLY A 24 1.51 -0.68 16.45
C GLY A 24 2.56 -1.79 16.41
N PRO A 25 2.77 -2.54 17.51
CA PRO A 25 3.79 -3.58 17.59
C PRO A 25 3.63 -4.62 16.45
N PRO A 26 4.73 -5.22 15.94
CA PRO A 26 4.64 -6.19 14.86
C PRO A 26 3.68 -7.32 15.25
N THR A 27 2.67 -7.58 14.42
CA THR A 27 1.75 -8.69 14.69
C THR A 27 2.52 -10.01 14.58
N PRO A 28 2.56 -10.84 15.62
CA PRO A 28 3.23 -12.13 15.56
C PRO A 28 2.66 -13.02 14.47
N GLY A 29 3.50 -13.90 13.94
CA GLY A 29 3.08 -14.95 13.02
C GLY A 29 2.98 -14.53 11.56
N ARG A 30 3.02 -13.23 11.20
CA ARG A 30 2.81 -12.70 9.83
C ARG A 30 3.84 -13.16 8.79
N THR A 31 3.42 -13.32 7.53
CA THR A 31 4.33 -13.72 6.44
C THR A 31 5.38 -12.65 6.16
N GLN A 32 6.52 -13.03 5.58
CA GLN A 32 7.56 -12.06 5.20
C GLN A 32 7.03 -11.06 4.17
N GLU A 33 6.17 -11.50 3.25
CA GLU A 33 5.56 -10.66 2.23
C GLU A 33 4.70 -9.57 2.83
N PHE A 34 3.93 -9.89 3.87
CA PHE A 34 3.14 -8.90 4.60
C PHE A 34 4.02 -7.94 5.41
N VAL A 35 5.08 -8.45 6.06
CA VAL A 35 6.05 -7.62 6.79
C VAL A 35 6.70 -6.60 5.86
N ASP A 36 7.15 -7.02 4.67
CA ASP A 36 7.76 -6.15 3.66
C ASP A 36 6.76 -5.07 3.17
N PHE A 37 5.50 -5.45 2.97
CA PHE A 37 4.44 -4.51 2.59
C PHE A 37 4.20 -3.44 3.67
N LEU A 38 4.11 -3.85 4.94
CA LEU A 38 3.96 -2.92 6.05
C LEU A 38 5.16 -1.99 6.19
N ASP A 39 6.39 -2.51 6.08
CA ASP A 39 7.60 -1.68 6.19
C ASP A 39 7.65 -0.61 5.09
N ASN A 40 7.36 -0.98 3.83
CA ASN A 40 7.32 -0.03 2.72
C ASN A 40 6.20 1.02 2.90
N THR A 41 5.02 0.60 3.35
CA THR A 41 3.90 1.50 3.61
C THR A 41 4.17 2.43 4.79
N HIS A 42 4.84 1.93 5.84
CA HIS A 42 5.24 2.69 7.02
C HIS A 42 6.28 3.76 6.65
N ARG A 43 7.29 3.40 5.85
CA ARG A 43 8.27 4.37 5.33
C ARG A 43 7.61 5.45 4.49
N LEU A 44 6.64 5.10 3.65
CA LEU A 44 5.86 6.08 2.88
C LEU A 44 5.09 7.02 3.81
N PHE A 45 4.40 6.47 4.82
CA PHE A 45 3.68 7.28 5.82
C PHE A 45 4.61 8.27 6.55
N HIS A 46 5.77 7.80 7.01
CA HIS A 46 6.76 8.66 7.67
C HIS A 46 7.42 9.65 6.72
N PHE A 47 7.66 9.29 5.45
CA PHE A 47 8.14 10.23 4.44
C PHE A 47 7.15 11.39 4.27
N LEU A 48 5.84 11.11 4.21
CA LEU A 48 4.82 12.15 4.13
C LEU A 48 4.77 13.00 5.40
N GLY A 49 4.87 12.38 6.57
CA GLY A 49 5.00 13.09 7.84
C GLY A 49 6.24 14.00 7.85
N ALA A 50 7.38 13.53 7.36
CA ALA A 50 8.61 14.29 7.27
C ALA A 50 8.53 15.43 6.25
N VAL A 51 7.83 15.26 5.12
CA VAL A 51 7.55 16.35 4.18
C VAL A 51 6.67 17.41 4.84
N ASN A 52 5.66 17.00 5.61
CA ASN A 52 4.76 17.91 6.31
C ASN A 52 5.44 18.65 7.48
N VAL A 53 6.38 18.02 8.18
CA VAL A 53 7.06 18.61 9.34
C VAL A 53 8.38 19.29 8.95
N GLY A 54 9.03 18.84 7.87
CA GLY A 54 10.35 19.29 7.44
C GLY A 54 10.37 20.66 6.76
N GLY A 55 9.21 21.23 6.44
CA GLY A 55 9.12 22.59 5.89
C GLY A 55 9.75 23.61 6.84
N GLU A 56 9.36 23.61 8.11
CA GLU A 56 9.77 24.62 9.09
C GLU A 56 11.30 24.69 9.31
N PRO A 57 12.04 23.57 9.56
CA PRO A 57 13.49 23.62 9.68
C PRO A 57 14.22 24.11 8.43
N ILE A 58 13.70 23.78 7.23
CA ILE A 58 14.27 24.27 5.97
C ILE A 58 14.05 25.78 5.84
N GLY A 59 12.88 26.27 6.25
CA GLY A 59 12.57 27.70 6.25
C GLY A 59 13.47 28.48 7.18
N ASP A 60 13.72 27.94 8.37
CA ASP A 60 14.63 28.54 9.34
C ASP A 60 16.08 28.56 8.84
N ALA A 61 16.53 27.47 8.21
CA ALA A 61 17.85 27.42 7.59
C ALA A 61 18.00 28.44 6.45
N LEU A 62 17.00 28.56 5.57
CA LEU A 62 17.01 29.52 4.46
C LEU A 62 17.02 30.97 4.97
N ARG A 63 16.15 31.31 5.93
CA ARG A 63 16.14 32.63 6.57
C ARG A 63 17.47 32.98 7.25
N LYS A 64 18.13 31.99 7.85
CA LYS A 64 19.41 32.16 8.51
C LYS A 64 20.57 32.38 7.53
N HIS A 65 20.59 31.65 6.41
CA HIS A 65 21.72 31.65 5.48
C HIS A 65 21.59 32.65 4.32
N ASP A 66 20.37 33.04 3.95
CA ASP A 66 20.11 34.10 2.97
C ASP A 66 18.95 35.01 3.42
N PRO A 67 19.20 35.87 4.42
CA PRO A 67 18.19 36.80 4.93
C PRO A 67 17.76 37.86 3.90
N SER A 68 18.52 38.03 2.81
CA SER A 68 18.24 38.95 1.71
C SER A 68 17.46 38.32 0.56
N SER A 69 17.20 37.02 0.60
CA SER A 69 16.51 36.35 -0.50
C SER A 69 15.09 36.88 -0.64
N ASN A 70 14.71 37.23 -1.88
CA ASN A 70 13.32 37.51 -2.25
C ASN A 70 12.49 36.22 -2.45
N LEU A 71 13.03 35.04 -2.09
CA LEU A 71 12.22 33.83 -2.09
C LEU A 71 11.15 34.00 -1.02
N ASP A 72 9.92 33.73 -1.42
CA ASP A 72 8.80 33.56 -0.50
C ASP A 72 9.01 32.23 0.24
N VAL A 73 9.94 32.25 1.21
CA VAL A 73 10.32 31.07 2.00
C VAL A 73 9.07 30.50 2.64
N ASP A 74 8.16 31.35 3.10
CA ASP A 74 6.90 30.93 3.69
C ASP A 74 6.04 30.14 2.70
N ARG A 75 6.01 30.47 1.40
CA ARG A 75 5.38 29.60 0.38
C ARG A 75 6.04 28.24 0.19
N LEU A 76 7.36 28.16 0.37
CA LEU A 76 8.13 26.93 0.18
C LEU A 76 8.16 26.04 1.42
N THR A 77 7.88 26.60 2.60
CA THR A 77 8.13 25.94 3.88
C THR A 77 6.92 25.86 4.79
N THR A 78 5.86 26.60 4.48
CA THR A 78 4.58 26.46 5.18
C THR A 78 3.92 25.17 4.70
N PRO A 79 3.73 24.17 5.59
CA PRO A 79 3.12 22.90 5.22
C PRO A 79 1.77 23.10 4.56
N GLN A 80 0.97 24.09 4.98
CA GLN A 80 -0.32 24.39 4.38
C GLN A 80 -0.24 24.91 2.93
N LEU A 81 0.82 25.64 2.53
CA LEU A 81 0.98 26.19 1.17
C LEU A 81 1.57 25.16 0.21
N VAL A 82 2.55 24.38 0.66
CA VAL A 82 3.08 23.23 -0.09
C VAL A 82 1.99 22.16 -0.24
N GLN A 83 1.23 21.90 0.81
CA GLN A 83 0.06 21.03 0.75
C GLN A 83 -0.97 21.63 -0.20
N HIS A 84 -1.40 22.89 -0.11
CA HIS A 84 -2.38 23.42 -1.08
C HIS A 84 -1.90 23.42 -2.54
N GLY A 85 -0.61 23.68 -2.81
CA GLY A 85 -0.05 23.69 -4.17
C GLY A 85 0.21 22.29 -4.75
N TYR A 86 0.53 21.30 -3.92
CA TYR A 86 0.96 19.96 -4.35
C TYR A 86 0.11 18.82 -3.77
N THR A 87 -1.04 19.10 -3.13
CA THR A 87 -1.92 18.06 -2.54
C THR A 87 -2.29 17.01 -3.57
N HIS A 88 -2.57 17.42 -4.80
CA HIS A 88 -2.92 16.50 -5.87
C HIS A 88 -1.77 15.54 -6.19
N LEU A 89 -0.56 16.07 -6.42
CA LEU A 89 0.65 15.27 -6.64
C LEU A 89 0.97 14.33 -5.47
N VAL A 90 0.87 14.82 -4.23
CA VAL A 90 1.05 14.00 -3.02
C VAL A 90 0.01 12.89 -2.96
N SER A 91 -1.25 13.20 -3.30
CA SER A 91 -2.33 12.21 -3.33
C SER A 91 -2.08 11.12 -4.37
N GLU A 92 -1.63 11.50 -5.57
CA GLU A 92 -1.24 10.57 -6.62
C GLU A 92 -0.08 9.67 -6.18
N LEU A 93 0.93 10.25 -5.52
CA LEU A 93 2.09 9.52 -5.01
C LEU A 93 1.66 8.47 -3.96
N ILE A 94 0.84 8.86 -2.99
CA ILE A 94 0.36 7.97 -1.93
C ILE A 94 -0.43 6.80 -2.53
N LEU A 95 -1.40 7.12 -3.38
CA LEU A 95 -2.26 6.13 -4.02
C LEU A 95 -1.44 5.17 -4.88
N THR A 96 -0.54 5.70 -5.71
CA THR A 96 0.29 4.90 -6.61
C THR A 96 1.21 3.98 -5.83
N ARG A 97 1.99 4.53 -4.88
CA ARG A 97 2.97 3.75 -4.11
C ARG A 97 2.32 2.69 -3.25
N THR A 98 1.23 3.02 -2.56
CA THR A 98 0.56 2.03 -1.71
C THR A 98 -0.06 0.91 -2.54
N THR A 99 -0.67 1.25 -3.67
CA THR A 99 -1.24 0.25 -4.59
C THR A 99 -0.15 -0.64 -5.17
N ASP A 100 1.02 -0.09 -5.51
CA ASP A 100 2.17 -0.86 -6.00
C ASP A 100 2.71 -1.83 -4.95
N TYR A 101 2.83 -1.37 -3.70
CA TYR A 101 3.24 -2.23 -2.60
C TYR A 101 2.23 -3.35 -2.36
N PHE A 102 0.93 -3.05 -2.46
CA PHE A 102 -0.13 -4.04 -2.31
C PHE A 102 -0.10 -5.08 -3.44
N LEU A 103 0.02 -4.67 -4.70
CA LEU A 103 0.12 -5.59 -5.83
C LEU A 103 1.39 -6.45 -5.76
N THR A 104 2.51 -5.85 -5.37
CA THR A 104 3.77 -6.57 -5.12
C THR A 104 3.59 -7.61 -4.02
N TYR A 105 2.92 -7.24 -2.92
CA TYR A 105 2.58 -8.16 -1.83
C TYR A 105 1.77 -9.35 -2.34
N ILE A 106 0.69 -9.13 -3.08
CA ILE A 106 -0.14 -10.23 -3.62
C ILE A 106 0.70 -11.15 -4.51
N SER A 107 1.49 -10.58 -5.42
CA SER A 107 2.34 -11.35 -6.33
C SER A 107 3.35 -12.20 -5.56
N ARG A 108 4.01 -11.62 -4.55
CA ARG A 108 5.01 -12.33 -3.73
C ARG A 108 4.36 -13.39 -2.84
N LEU A 109 3.21 -13.11 -2.23
CA LEU A 109 2.48 -14.08 -1.40
C LEU A 109 2.08 -15.29 -2.23
N LEU A 110 1.47 -15.07 -3.40
CA LEU A 110 1.09 -16.17 -4.29
C LEU A 110 2.31 -16.95 -4.77
N THR A 111 3.43 -16.28 -5.03
CA THR A 111 4.71 -16.93 -5.36
C THR A 111 5.19 -17.83 -4.22
N ALA A 112 5.18 -17.33 -2.97
CA ALA A 112 5.59 -18.08 -1.79
C ALA A 112 4.71 -19.31 -1.58
N VAL A 113 3.39 -19.14 -1.68
CA VAL A 113 2.42 -20.24 -1.61
C VAL A 113 2.69 -21.29 -2.69
N LEU A 114 2.86 -20.88 -3.94
CA LEU A 114 3.02 -21.81 -5.06
C LEU A 114 4.34 -22.57 -5.05
N ARG A 115 5.41 -21.94 -4.55
CA ARG A 115 6.71 -22.61 -4.38
C ARG A 115 6.68 -23.63 -3.25
N ARG A 116 5.95 -23.33 -2.17
CA ARG A 116 5.86 -24.21 -0.99
C ARG A 116 4.84 -25.33 -1.15
N TYR A 117 3.74 -25.05 -1.82
CA TYR A 117 2.59 -25.93 -2.01
C TYR A 117 2.22 -26.05 -3.50
N PRO A 118 3.13 -26.54 -4.37
CA PRO A 118 2.86 -26.65 -5.80
C PRO A 118 1.65 -27.53 -6.13
N GLU A 119 1.32 -28.51 -5.27
CA GLU A 119 0.12 -29.34 -5.35
C GLU A 119 -1.19 -28.57 -5.18
N SER A 120 -1.13 -27.33 -4.67
CA SER A 120 -2.29 -26.43 -4.66
C SER A 120 -2.72 -26.05 -6.08
N ILE A 121 -1.86 -26.20 -7.08
CA ILE A 121 -2.19 -26.01 -8.50
C ILE A 121 -3.05 -27.21 -8.96
N LYS A 122 -4.37 -27.08 -8.86
CA LYS A 122 -5.32 -28.13 -9.31
C LYS A 122 -5.26 -28.40 -10.81
N ALA A 123 -4.84 -27.42 -11.60
CA ALA A 123 -4.67 -27.54 -13.04
C ALA A 123 -3.42 -26.74 -13.44
N LEU A 124 -2.46 -27.43 -14.06
CA LEU A 124 -1.29 -26.77 -14.64
C LEU A 124 -1.78 -25.74 -15.67
N PRO A 125 -1.11 -24.57 -15.79
CA PRO A 125 -1.33 -23.69 -16.91
C PRO A 125 -1.11 -24.46 -18.23
N ASP A 126 -1.64 -23.92 -19.33
CA ASP A 126 -1.48 -24.50 -20.66
C ASP A 126 0.01 -24.43 -21.05
N ILE A 127 0.78 -25.47 -20.69
CA ILE A 127 2.23 -25.57 -20.92
C ILE A 127 2.43 -26.34 -22.21
N LYS A 128 3.18 -25.76 -23.15
CA LYS A 128 3.49 -26.42 -24.41
C LYS A 128 4.37 -27.64 -24.15
N VAL A 129 4.04 -28.77 -24.78
CA VAL A 129 4.83 -30.01 -24.69
C VAL A 129 6.30 -29.78 -25.06
N SER A 130 6.58 -28.89 -26.01
CA SER A 130 7.94 -28.49 -26.40
C SER A 130 8.75 -27.91 -25.25
N ASP A 131 8.10 -27.21 -24.32
CA ASP A 131 8.76 -26.62 -23.16
C ASP A 131 9.00 -27.68 -22.08
N LEU A 132 8.08 -28.63 -21.91
CA LEU A 132 8.23 -29.76 -20.98
C LEU A 132 9.39 -30.69 -21.35
N LEU A 133 9.56 -30.99 -22.64
CA LEU A 133 10.61 -31.90 -23.13
C LEU A 133 12.04 -31.34 -22.92
N ARG A 134 12.18 -30.04 -22.64
CA ARG A 134 13.47 -29.39 -22.36
C ARG A 134 13.84 -29.42 -20.88
N LEU A 135 12.91 -29.81 -20.00
CA LEU A 135 13.12 -29.78 -18.56
C LEU A 135 13.68 -31.12 -18.07
N PRO A 136 14.69 -31.12 -17.18
CA PRO A 136 15.44 -32.32 -16.81
C PRO A 136 14.63 -33.31 -15.96
N ASP A 137 13.66 -32.81 -15.19
CA ASP A 137 12.88 -33.62 -14.25
C ASP A 137 11.53 -32.99 -13.91
N LYS A 138 10.73 -33.73 -13.11
CA LYS A 138 9.41 -33.31 -12.64
C LYS A 138 9.46 -32.05 -11.76
N ALA A 139 10.51 -31.85 -10.98
CA ALA A 139 10.65 -30.67 -10.13
C ALA A 139 10.85 -29.41 -10.98
N ALA A 140 11.64 -29.51 -12.05
CA ALA A 140 11.82 -28.44 -13.03
C ALA A 140 10.53 -28.10 -13.77
N VAL A 141 9.68 -29.09 -14.08
CA VAL A 141 8.33 -28.87 -14.65
C VAL A 141 7.44 -28.08 -13.70
N ILE A 142 7.43 -28.46 -12.41
CA ILE A 142 6.65 -27.76 -11.39
C ILE A 142 7.14 -26.31 -11.24
N GLN A 143 8.46 -26.12 -11.15
CA GLN A 143 9.05 -24.79 -11.01
C GLN A 143 8.73 -23.90 -12.21
N TYR A 144 8.83 -24.43 -13.43
CA TYR A 144 8.45 -23.72 -14.65
C TYR A 144 6.96 -23.33 -14.63
N ALA A 145 6.08 -24.25 -14.22
CA ALA A 145 4.66 -23.99 -14.11
C ALA A 145 4.34 -22.89 -13.09
N VAL A 146 5.03 -22.91 -11.94
CA VAL A 146 4.91 -21.88 -10.90
C VAL A 146 5.37 -20.53 -11.44
N ASP A 147 6.54 -20.45 -12.08
CA ASP A 147 7.09 -19.19 -12.57
C ASP A 147 6.25 -18.61 -13.73
N ASP A 148 5.78 -19.45 -14.66
CA ASP A 148 4.85 -19.02 -15.71
C ASP A 148 3.53 -18.52 -15.12
N TYR A 149 3.01 -19.21 -14.12
CA TYR A 149 1.79 -18.83 -13.45
C TYR A 149 1.93 -17.50 -12.72
N VAL A 150 2.97 -17.35 -11.89
CA VAL A 150 3.30 -16.09 -11.19
C VAL A 150 3.41 -14.94 -12.19
N ARG A 151 4.12 -15.14 -13.30
CA ARG A 151 4.25 -14.15 -14.37
C ARG A 151 2.89 -13.76 -14.93
N LYS A 152 2.00 -14.72 -15.23
CA LYS A 152 0.65 -14.43 -15.71
C LYS A 152 -0.17 -13.64 -14.69
N LEU A 153 -0.08 -13.97 -13.40
CA LEU A 153 -0.78 -13.24 -12.35
C LEU A 153 -0.38 -11.76 -12.29
N SER A 154 0.90 -11.44 -12.53
CA SER A 154 1.39 -10.05 -12.52
C SER A 154 0.76 -9.16 -13.59
N TYR A 155 0.17 -9.72 -14.64
CA TYR A 155 -0.48 -8.97 -15.72
C TYR A 155 -2.02 -9.01 -15.65
N GLN A 156 -2.61 -9.77 -14.72
CA GLN A 156 -4.06 -9.89 -14.61
C GLN A 156 -4.67 -8.74 -13.81
N GLY A 157 -5.88 -8.32 -14.20
CA GLY A 157 -6.69 -7.41 -13.38
C GLY A 157 -7.12 -8.08 -12.07
N ILE A 158 -7.24 -7.31 -10.98
CA ILE A 158 -7.50 -7.87 -9.63
C ILE A 158 -8.78 -8.72 -9.55
N ARG A 159 -9.80 -8.42 -10.35
CA ARG A 159 -11.05 -9.20 -10.41
C ARG A 159 -10.82 -10.57 -11.03
N GLU A 160 -10.05 -10.63 -12.10
CA GLU A 160 -9.66 -11.87 -12.75
C GLU A 160 -8.76 -12.68 -11.85
N LEU A 161 -7.78 -12.03 -11.23
CA LEU A 161 -6.89 -12.64 -10.25
C LEU A 161 -7.68 -13.26 -9.09
N HIS A 162 -8.64 -12.54 -8.50
CA HIS A 162 -9.49 -13.07 -7.44
C HIS A 162 -10.28 -14.30 -7.88
N ARG A 163 -10.90 -14.25 -9.07
CA ARG A 163 -11.65 -15.39 -9.63
C ARG A 163 -10.74 -16.60 -9.87
N ASP A 164 -9.59 -16.38 -10.49
CA ASP A 164 -8.65 -17.44 -10.83
C ASP A 164 -8.05 -18.07 -9.57
N VAL A 165 -7.68 -17.26 -8.58
CA VAL A 165 -7.14 -17.74 -7.30
C VAL A 165 -8.21 -18.52 -6.51
N LYS A 166 -9.47 -18.07 -6.55
CA LYS A 166 -10.60 -18.78 -5.96
C LYS A 166 -10.88 -20.11 -6.65
N GLY A 167 -10.91 -20.13 -7.99
CA GLY A 167 -11.20 -21.34 -8.75
C GLY A 167 -10.10 -22.39 -8.66
N LYS A 168 -8.84 -21.97 -8.82
CA LYS A 168 -7.69 -22.88 -8.91
C LYS A 168 -7.21 -23.33 -7.53
N PHE A 169 -7.10 -22.41 -6.58
CA PHE A 169 -6.57 -22.72 -5.24
C PHE A 169 -7.66 -22.90 -4.19
N GLY A 170 -8.91 -22.53 -4.47
CA GLY A 170 -9.95 -22.47 -3.43
C GLY A 170 -9.65 -21.38 -2.40
N PHE A 171 -8.91 -20.32 -2.77
CA PHE A 171 -8.53 -19.24 -1.86
C PHE A 171 -9.21 -17.93 -2.24
N GLN A 172 -9.74 -17.22 -1.24
CA GLN A 172 -10.45 -15.97 -1.47
C GLN A 172 -9.55 -14.79 -1.08
N LEU A 173 -9.08 -14.02 -2.08
CA LEU A 173 -8.31 -12.79 -1.82
C LEU A 173 -9.15 -11.76 -1.07
N PHE A 174 -10.45 -11.67 -1.33
CA PHE A 174 -11.33 -10.73 -0.64
C PHE A 174 -12.50 -11.48 -0.04
N ALA A 175 -12.77 -11.23 1.24
CA ALA A 175 -13.87 -11.87 1.96
C ALA A 175 -15.25 -11.39 1.51
N SER A 176 -15.33 -10.15 0.97
CA SER A 176 -16.56 -9.56 0.47
C SER A 176 -16.41 -9.03 -0.96
N PRO A 177 -17.49 -9.01 -1.76
CA PRO A 177 -17.50 -8.36 -3.07
C PRO A 177 -17.21 -6.84 -3.00
N ASN A 178 -17.55 -6.20 -1.89
CA ASN A 178 -17.29 -4.79 -1.67
C ASN A 178 -15.79 -4.52 -1.55
N ASN A 179 -15.06 -5.33 -0.78
CA ASN A 179 -13.60 -5.21 -0.66
C ASN A 179 -12.92 -5.43 -2.02
N LEU A 180 -13.37 -6.41 -2.81
CA LEU A 180 -12.85 -6.60 -4.16
C LEU A 180 -13.11 -5.37 -5.04
N THR A 181 -14.27 -4.72 -4.89
CA THR A 181 -14.62 -3.53 -5.66
C THR A 181 -13.75 -2.33 -5.27
N TRP A 182 -13.53 -2.10 -3.97
CA TRP A 182 -12.62 -1.04 -3.51
C TRP A 182 -11.17 -1.27 -3.96
N ALA A 183 -10.67 -2.50 -3.90
CA ALA A 183 -9.34 -2.82 -4.42
C ALA A 183 -9.25 -2.59 -5.93
N ALA A 184 -10.28 -2.98 -6.69
CA ALA A 184 -10.35 -2.74 -8.13
C ALA A 184 -10.39 -1.24 -8.47
N GLU A 185 -11.11 -0.45 -7.67
CA GLU A 185 -11.15 1.01 -7.81
C GLU A 185 -9.79 1.66 -7.55
N ALA A 186 -9.11 1.30 -6.46
CA ALA A 186 -7.78 1.80 -6.14
C ALA A 186 -6.78 1.51 -7.27
N ILE A 187 -6.80 0.28 -7.80
CA ILE A 187 -5.93 -0.15 -8.89
C ILE A 187 -6.27 0.57 -10.20
N ALA A 188 -7.55 0.73 -10.52
CA ALA A 188 -7.96 1.46 -11.72
C ALA A 188 -7.54 2.94 -11.66
N LYS A 189 -7.71 3.61 -10.50
CA LYS A 189 -7.25 4.99 -10.30
C LYS A 189 -5.72 5.09 -10.45
N ARG A 190 -4.97 4.18 -9.81
CA ARG A 190 -3.50 4.10 -9.97
C ARG A 190 -3.09 3.89 -11.43
N ASN A 191 -3.75 2.99 -12.15
CA ASN A 191 -3.43 2.72 -13.55
C ASN A 191 -3.68 3.96 -14.41
N LEU A 192 -4.75 4.70 -14.15
CA LEU A 192 -5.02 5.95 -14.86
C LEU A 192 -3.95 7.01 -14.59
N ILE A 193 -3.51 7.16 -13.32
CA ILE A 193 -2.40 8.07 -12.96
C ILE A 193 -1.14 7.70 -13.73
N VAL A 194 -0.74 6.43 -13.70
CA VAL A 194 0.53 5.97 -14.29
C VAL A 194 0.52 5.97 -15.82
N HIS A 195 -0.60 5.58 -16.44
CA HIS A 195 -0.66 5.36 -17.88
C HIS A 195 -1.30 6.49 -18.67
N ASN A 196 -2.11 7.34 -18.04
CA ASN A 196 -2.82 8.43 -18.70
C ASN A 196 -2.72 9.76 -17.92
N ASN A 197 -1.70 9.92 -17.07
CA ASN A 197 -1.46 11.13 -16.28
C ASN A 197 -2.70 11.58 -15.46
N GLY A 198 -3.49 10.60 -15.02
CA GLY A 198 -4.72 10.83 -14.26
C GLY A 198 -5.89 11.40 -15.07
N ILE A 199 -5.79 11.45 -16.40
CA ILE A 199 -6.85 11.91 -17.30
C ILE A 199 -7.84 10.76 -17.54
N ILE A 200 -9.12 11.02 -17.30
CA ILE A 200 -10.20 10.03 -17.44
C ILE A 200 -10.41 9.70 -18.91
N ASP A 201 -10.37 8.41 -19.23
CA ASP A 201 -10.65 7.88 -20.56
C ASP A 201 -11.84 6.90 -20.55
N TYR A 202 -12.25 6.52 -21.76
CA TYR A 202 -13.30 5.54 -22.00
C TYR A 202 -13.06 4.17 -21.35
N GLN A 203 -11.80 3.73 -21.24
CA GLN A 203 -11.49 2.44 -20.63
C GLN A 203 -11.76 2.49 -19.13
N PHE A 204 -11.39 3.60 -18.48
CA PHE A 204 -11.62 3.84 -17.06
C PHE A 204 -13.11 3.94 -16.73
N THR A 205 -13.89 4.72 -17.48
CA THR A 205 -15.34 4.88 -17.24
C THR A 205 -16.09 3.56 -17.40
N ARG A 206 -15.66 2.69 -18.33
CA ARG A 206 -16.19 1.33 -18.45
C ARG A 206 -15.83 0.41 -17.29
N GLN A 207 -14.63 0.55 -16.73
CA GLN A 207 -14.19 -0.26 -15.58
C GLN A 207 -14.90 0.18 -14.30
N LEU A 208 -15.14 1.48 -14.13
CA LEU A 208 -15.76 2.09 -12.96
C LEU A 208 -16.99 2.93 -13.32
N PRO A 209 -18.12 2.29 -13.70
CA PRO A 209 -19.32 3.01 -14.14
C PRO A 209 -19.99 3.86 -13.04
N ARG A 210 -19.60 3.68 -11.78
CA ARG A 210 -20.06 4.48 -10.64
C ARG A 210 -19.18 5.71 -10.36
N TYR A 211 -18.07 5.86 -11.07
CA TYR A 211 -17.20 7.02 -10.91
C TYR A 211 -17.84 8.23 -11.60
N ASN A 212 -18.16 9.26 -10.81
CA ASN A 212 -18.74 10.51 -11.30
C ASN A 212 -17.63 11.43 -11.83
N GLY A 213 -17.12 11.14 -13.02
CA GLY A 213 -16.10 11.96 -13.68
C GLY A 213 -16.35 12.09 -15.18
N GLN A 214 -15.87 13.17 -15.77
CA GLN A 214 -15.99 13.44 -17.21
C GLN A 214 -14.74 12.98 -17.95
N GLU A 215 -14.91 12.28 -19.08
CA GLU A 215 -13.79 11.93 -19.96
C GLU A 215 -13.03 13.18 -20.41
N GLY A 216 -11.70 13.09 -20.47
CA GLY A 216 -10.80 14.20 -20.76
C GLY A 216 -10.48 15.12 -19.57
N THR A 217 -11.04 14.87 -18.39
CA THR A 217 -10.74 15.62 -17.16
C THR A 217 -9.83 14.82 -16.22
N HIS A 218 -9.12 15.52 -15.32
CA HIS A 218 -8.28 14.88 -14.31
C HIS A 218 -9.11 14.24 -13.19
N LEU A 219 -8.58 13.15 -12.62
CA LEU A 219 -9.10 12.56 -11.38
C LEU A 219 -9.04 13.58 -10.24
N ASN A 220 -10.20 13.88 -9.67
CA ASN A 220 -10.32 14.80 -8.53
C ASN A 220 -10.56 14.07 -7.21
N ASP A 221 -11.16 12.87 -7.26
CA ASP A 221 -11.49 12.07 -6.08
C ASP A 221 -10.49 10.92 -5.88
N LEU A 222 -9.30 11.24 -5.37
CA LEU A 222 -8.25 10.25 -5.14
C LEU A 222 -8.37 9.55 -3.77
N ASN A 223 -8.87 10.24 -2.74
CA ASN A 223 -9.02 9.72 -1.38
C ASN A 223 -7.83 8.83 -0.94
N PRO A 224 -6.58 9.34 -1.02
CA PRO A 224 -5.38 8.51 -0.96
C PRO A 224 -5.20 7.78 0.38
N LEU A 225 -5.53 8.44 1.50
CA LEU A 225 -5.41 7.85 2.83
C LEU A 225 -6.44 6.74 3.06
N VAL A 226 -7.68 6.94 2.62
CA VAL A 226 -8.74 5.91 2.70
C VAL A 226 -8.31 4.67 1.92
N ASN A 227 -7.81 4.85 0.69
CA ASN A 227 -7.28 3.75 -0.11
C ASN A 227 -6.10 3.06 0.60
N MET A 228 -5.16 3.82 1.15
CA MET A 228 -4.02 3.26 1.88
C MET A 228 -4.46 2.42 3.07
N TYR A 229 -5.34 2.95 3.93
CA TYR A 229 -5.85 2.22 5.10
C TYR A 229 -6.64 0.98 4.72
N PHE A 230 -7.48 1.08 3.69
CA PHE A 230 -8.18 -0.07 3.15
C PHE A 230 -7.21 -1.16 2.66
N LEU A 231 -6.18 -0.81 1.89
CA LEU A 231 -5.21 -1.77 1.36
C LEU A 231 -4.39 -2.43 2.48
N ILE A 232 -4.09 -1.70 3.56
CA ILE A 232 -3.45 -2.27 4.76
C ILE A 232 -4.33 -3.35 5.39
N ILE A 233 -5.62 -3.04 5.62
CA ILE A 233 -6.57 -3.98 6.22
C ILE A 233 -6.83 -5.17 5.29
N ALA A 234 -6.94 -4.92 3.99
CA ALA A 234 -7.09 -5.97 2.99
C ALA A 234 -5.89 -6.92 3.00
N ALA A 235 -4.66 -6.40 3.00
CA ALA A 235 -3.45 -7.21 3.08
C ALA A 235 -3.40 -8.04 4.37
N PHE A 236 -3.70 -7.44 5.52
CA PHE A 236 -3.75 -8.15 6.81
C PHE A 236 -4.77 -9.29 6.81
N SER A 237 -5.94 -9.03 6.21
CA SER A 237 -7.02 -10.01 6.09
C SER A 237 -6.63 -11.16 5.14
N ILE A 238 -5.97 -10.85 4.02
CA ILE A 238 -5.44 -11.84 3.07
C ILE A 238 -4.37 -12.70 3.74
N ASP A 239 -3.44 -12.07 4.44
CA ASP A 239 -2.33 -12.73 5.12
C ASP A 239 -2.85 -13.74 6.15
N SER A 240 -3.77 -13.31 7.02
CA SER A 240 -4.40 -14.20 8.01
C SER A 240 -5.00 -15.44 7.36
N ARG A 241 -5.81 -15.27 6.29
CA ARG A 241 -6.41 -16.42 5.59
C ARG A 241 -5.37 -17.31 4.92
N ALA A 242 -4.30 -16.73 4.38
CA ALA A 242 -3.25 -17.49 3.73
C ALA A 242 -2.50 -18.34 4.76
N GLN A 243 -2.25 -17.80 5.95
CA GLN A 243 -1.63 -18.51 7.06
C GLN A 243 -2.53 -19.61 7.60
N ASP A 244 -3.81 -19.34 7.80
CA ASP A 244 -4.76 -20.34 8.27
C ASP A 244 -4.84 -21.54 7.31
N LYS A 245 -4.75 -21.26 6.01
CA LYS A 245 -4.89 -22.26 4.96
C LYS A 245 -3.63 -23.06 4.68
N TRP A 246 -2.48 -22.38 4.61
CA TRP A 246 -1.23 -22.97 4.15
C TRP A 246 -0.18 -23.07 5.25
N HIS A 247 -0.46 -22.63 6.47
CA HIS A 247 0.50 -22.66 7.59
C HIS A 247 1.86 -22.05 7.23
N LEU A 248 1.83 -20.92 6.52
CA LEU A 248 3.02 -20.21 6.07
C LEU A 248 3.88 -19.80 7.26
N GLU A 249 5.20 -19.88 7.09
CA GLU A 249 6.17 -19.50 8.11
C GLU A 249 6.08 -18.00 8.42
N ALA A 250 6.29 -17.67 9.70
CA ALA A 250 6.35 -16.28 10.13
C ALA A 250 7.62 -15.62 9.59
N GLY A 251 7.47 -14.46 8.96
CA GLY A 251 8.55 -13.58 8.57
C GLY A 251 9.25 -12.95 9.78
N ASN A 252 10.40 -12.32 9.53
CA ASN A 252 11.19 -11.69 10.58
C ASN A 252 10.61 -10.30 10.94
N PRO A 253 10.01 -10.12 12.14
CA PRO A 253 9.42 -8.84 12.53
C PRO A 253 10.46 -7.74 12.78
N ALA A 254 11.74 -8.10 12.96
CA ALA A 254 12.83 -7.14 13.16
C ALA A 254 13.06 -6.27 11.91
N ALA A 255 12.73 -6.76 10.72
CA ALA A 255 12.77 -5.98 9.48
C ALA A 255 11.86 -4.73 9.58
N SER A 256 10.68 -4.85 10.20
CA SER A 256 9.77 -3.71 10.42
C SER A 256 10.23 -2.74 11.52
N ARG A 257 11.26 -3.10 12.32
CA ARG A 257 11.77 -2.22 13.39
C ARG A 257 12.69 -1.13 12.86
N LEU A 258 13.39 -1.37 11.75
CA LEU A 258 14.24 -0.37 11.11
C LEU A 258 13.45 0.81 10.52
N GLY A 259 12.16 0.63 10.21
CA GLY A 259 11.26 1.73 9.84
C GLY A 259 10.78 2.57 11.03
N ARG A 260 10.86 2.05 12.26
CA ARG A 260 10.36 2.68 13.51
C ARG A 260 11.43 3.50 14.23
N ILE A 261 12.44 3.97 13.51
CA ILE A 261 13.53 4.81 14.07
C ILE A 261 12.99 6.19 14.49
N PHE A 262 11.84 6.60 13.97
CA PHE A 262 11.17 7.80 14.44
C PHE A 262 10.42 7.51 15.75
N PRO A 263 10.74 8.21 16.85
CA PRO A 263 9.89 8.17 18.03
C PRO A 263 8.46 8.60 17.62
N PRO A 264 7.41 8.09 18.31
CA PRO A 264 6.04 8.53 18.05
C PRO A 264 5.98 10.06 18.02
N ILE A 265 5.33 10.62 17.00
CA ILE A 265 5.12 12.07 16.91
C ILE A 265 4.41 12.51 18.22
N GLY A 266 5.09 13.30 19.05
CA GLY A 266 4.61 13.73 20.37
C GLY A 266 5.38 13.16 21.57
N HIS A 267 6.21 12.13 21.40
CA HIS A 267 7.15 11.69 22.43
C HIS A 267 8.50 12.40 22.25
N ARG A 268 8.67 13.53 22.95
CA ARG A 268 10.03 14.02 23.23
C ARG A 268 10.71 12.99 24.15
N PRO A 269 11.94 12.55 23.87
CA PRO A 269 12.69 11.74 24.82
C PRO A 269 12.84 12.52 26.13
N GLU A 270 12.68 11.84 27.28
CA GLU A 270 12.78 12.47 28.63
C GLU A 270 14.08 13.26 28.81
N SER A 271 15.15 12.88 28.10
CA SER A 271 16.43 13.57 28.08
C SER A 271 16.40 14.99 27.49
N GLU A 272 15.34 15.38 26.77
CA GLU A 272 15.13 16.73 26.22
C GLU A 272 14.12 17.58 27.01
N GLN A 273 13.59 17.07 28.12
CA GLN A 273 12.91 17.90 29.11
C GLN A 273 13.97 18.67 29.91
N LEU A 274 14.55 19.70 29.28
CA LEU A 274 15.40 20.67 29.95
C LEU A 274 14.67 21.18 31.20
N SER A 275 15.26 20.92 32.37
CA SER A 275 14.78 21.50 33.63
C SER A 275 14.66 23.02 33.47
N PRO A 276 13.58 23.65 33.96
CA PRO A 276 13.46 25.10 33.90
C PRO A 276 14.70 25.73 34.54
N PRO A 277 15.20 26.86 34.00
CA PRO A 277 16.37 27.52 34.55
C PRO A 277 16.14 27.78 36.03
N ARG A 278 17.04 27.28 36.89
CA ARG A 278 17.03 27.63 38.31
C ARG A 278 17.25 29.12 38.39
N ASN A 279 16.21 29.85 38.82
CA ASN A 279 16.35 31.24 39.21
C ASN A 279 17.33 31.29 40.39
N SER A 280 18.55 31.75 40.12
CA SER A 280 19.52 32.12 41.13
C SER A 280 19.02 33.39 41.83
N GLN A 281 18.64 33.23 43.11
CA GLN A 281 18.60 34.32 44.09
C GLN A 281 20.02 34.61 44.58
#